data_AF-A0A671XHW8-F1
#
_entry.id   AF-A0A671XHW8-F1
#
_cell.length_a   1.000
_cell.length_b   1.000
_cell.length_c   1.000
_cell.angle_alpha   90.00
_cell.angle_beta   90.00
_cell.angle_gamma   90.00
#
_symmetry.space_group_name_H-M   'P 1'
#
loop_
_entity.id
_entity.type
_entity.pdbx_description
1 polymer ?
#
loop_
_entity_poly.entity_id
_entity_poly.type
_entity_poly.pdbx_seq_one_letter_code
_entity_poly.pdbx_strand_id
1 'polypeptide(L)'
;MKDGTSRRISRVKTRLCSVKKIISTSNDTDTNMYYQWAEDDFDLPAGLSRLGQDEPVSDEKYVMYHGTTRQNAEAILTSGFRQSADGMLGRGVYLSRDLKKASRYPIKHPESDKAVVKVSVDVGRVIAIRYQNHPYQKTWHDRGYDTAWVPPNCGMVKSGLEEDCVWDPKRIEVINIIKPLRVQPSYGYEAYGYK
;
A
#
# COMPACT_ATOMS: atom_id res chain seq x y z
N MET A 1 -5.17 29.62 -53.33
CA MET A 1 -5.39 28.17 -53.18
C MET A 1 -4.33 27.63 -52.24
N LYS A 2 -4.75 26.77 -51.30
CA LYS A 2 -3.99 26.20 -50.18
C LYS A 2 -2.88 25.28 -50.72
N ASP A 3 -1.70 25.16 -50.11
CA ASP A 3 -1.42 24.18 -49.05
C ASP A 3 -0.02 24.47 -48.47
N GLY A 4 0.05 24.63 -47.15
CA GLY A 4 1.28 24.59 -46.38
C GLY A 4 1.32 23.29 -45.59
N THR A 5 2.23 22.38 -45.95
CA THR A 5 2.39 21.11 -45.24
C THR A 5 3.51 21.23 -44.20
N SER A 6 3.16 21.78 -43.03
CA SER A 6 4.00 21.72 -41.83
C SER A 6 4.02 20.30 -41.29
N ARG A 7 5.16 19.60 -41.44
CA ARG A 7 5.40 18.31 -40.77
C ARG A 7 5.57 18.56 -39.28
N ARG A 8 4.48 18.39 -38.54
CA ARG A 8 4.46 18.35 -37.08
C ARG A 8 5.17 17.07 -36.65
N ILE A 9 6.44 17.18 -36.28
CA ILE A 9 7.18 16.11 -35.59
C ILE A 9 6.45 15.89 -34.27
N SER A 10 5.71 14.79 -34.16
CA SER A 10 5.15 14.32 -32.91
C SER A 10 6.32 13.97 -31.99
N ARG A 11 6.62 14.86 -31.04
CA ARG A 11 7.42 14.53 -29.86
C ARG A 11 6.72 13.37 -29.16
N VAL A 12 7.28 12.16 -29.30
CA VAL A 12 7.03 11.08 -28.35
C VAL A 12 7.48 11.62 -27.00
N LYS A 13 6.53 12.03 -26.15
CA LYS A 13 6.79 12.28 -24.73
C LYS A 13 7.14 10.91 -24.14
N THR A 14 8.42 10.61 -24.07
CA THR A 14 8.94 9.58 -23.16
C THR A 14 8.49 10.01 -21.76
N ARG A 15 7.42 9.40 -21.25
CA ARG A 15 6.97 9.65 -19.87
C ARG A 15 8.07 9.16 -18.95
N LEU A 16 8.60 10.06 -18.13
CA LEU A 16 9.55 9.75 -17.08
C LEU A 16 8.83 8.84 -16.07
N CYS A 17 9.26 7.59 -15.95
CA CYS A 17 8.80 6.65 -14.92
C CYS A 17 9.12 7.25 -13.54
N SER A 18 8.14 7.39 -12.65
CA SER A 18 8.38 7.88 -11.30
C SER A 18 8.21 6.75 -10.30
N VAL A 19 9.28 5.98 -10.10
CA VAL A 19 9.31 4.94 -9.07
C VAL A 19 9.28 5.61 -7.69
N LYS A 20 8.21 5.39 -6.91
CA LYS A 20 8.18 5.81 -5.50
C LYS A 20 9.10 4.90 -4.70
N LYS A 21 10.30 5.39 -4.41
CA LYS A 21 11.32 4.70 -3.62
C LYS A 21 11.20 5.05 -2.13
N ILE A 22 11.03 4.03 -1.30
CA ILE A 22 11.09 4.13 0.17
C ILE A 22 12.29 3.29 0.63
N ILE A 23 13.27 3.92 1.27
CA ILE A 23 14.42 3.23 1.86
C ILE A 23 14.09 2.92 3.33
N SER A 24 14.24 1.66 3.74
CA SER A 24 14.18 1.23 5.13
C SER A 24 15.55 0.72 5.59
N THR A 25 15.90 1.02 6.84
CA THR A 25 17.06 0.45 7.54
C THR A 25 16.60 -0.73 8.39
N SER A 26 17.27 -1.88 8.27
CA SER A 26 17.00 -3.06 9.11
C SER A 26 18.28 -3.48 9.83
N ASN A 27 18.20 -3.66 11.16
CA ASN A 27 19.29 -4.21 11.97
C ASN A 27 19.19 -5.74 12.04
N ASP A 28 19.15 -6.42 10.89
CA ASP A 28 19.25 -7.87 10.83
C ASP A 28 20.74 -8.27 10.83
N THR A 29 21.27 -8.58 12.02
CA THR A 29 22.60 -9.17 12.29
C THR A 29 23.81 -8.58 11.53
N ASP A 30 24.55 -7.70 12.21
CA ASP A 30 25.97 -7.33 11.99
C ASP A 30 26.45 -6.92 10.58
N THR A 31 25.53 -6.65 9.67
CA THR A 31 25.82 -5.99 8.39
C THR A 31 24.79 -4.90 8.16
N ASN A 32 25.23 -3.65 7.95
CA ASN A 32 24.38 -2.52 7.56
C ASN A 32 23.72 -2.81 6.20
N MET A 33 22.63 -3.58 6.21
CA MET A 33 21.85 -3.94 5.03
C MET A 33 20.70 -2.96 4.87
N TYR A 34 20.63 -2.33 3.69
CA TYR A 34 19.58 -1.40 3.32
C TYR A 34 18.56 -2.11 2.43
N TYR A 35 17.28 -1.89 2.70
CA TYR A 35 16.21 -2.37 1.84
C TYR A 35 15.47 -1.20 1.20
N GLN A 36 15.05 -1.40 -0.04
CA GLN A 36 14.26 -0.44 -0.79
C GLN A 36 12.93 -1.08 -1.21
N TRP A 37 11.86 -0.39 -0.85
CA TRP A 37 10.52 -0.64 -1.36
C TRP A 37 10.26 0.29 -2.53
N ALA A 38 9.79 -0.29 -3.63
CA ALA A 38 9.46 0.43 -4.83
C ALA A 38 8.14 -0.09 -5.37
N GLU A 39 7.25 0.82 -5.76
CA GLU A 39 6.13 0.47 -6.62
C GLU A 39 6.21 1.28 -7.91
N ASP A 40 5.77 0.64 -8.99
CA ASP A 40 5.50 1.35 -10.23
C ASP A 40 4.20 2.13 -10.07
N ASP A 41 4.26 3.40 -10.47
CA ASP A 41 3.13 4.35 -10.41
C ASP A 41 2.33 4.40 -11.72
N PHE A 42 2.47 3.37 -12.56
CA PHE A 42 1.82 3.27 -13.88
C PHE A 42 0.29 3.40 -13.80
N ASP A 43 -0.34 3.70 -14.94
CA ASP A 43 -1.77 3.91 -15.09
C ASP A 43 -2.57 2.83 -14.34
N LEU A 44 -3.31 3.25 -13.31
CA LEU A 44 -4.20 2.36 -12.59
C LEU A 44 -5.32 1.86 -13.52
N PRO A 45 -5.87 0.65 -13.30
CA PRO A 45 -7.07 0.20 -13.98
C PRO A 45 -8.16 1.28 -13.95
N ALA A 46 -8.95 1.37 -15.03
CA ALA A 46 -10.04 2.33 -15.12
C ALA A 46 -11.01 2.17 -13.93
N GLY A 47 -11.37 3.28 -13.28
CA GLY A 47 -12.24 3.29 -12.10
C GLY A 47 -11.51 3.04 -10.77
N LEU A 48 -10.18 2.90 -10.77
CA LEU A 48 -9.38 2.78 -9.55
C LEU A 48 -8.63 4.08 -9.26
N SER A 49 -8.77 4.61 -8.05
CA SER A 49 -8.12 5.87 -7.66
C SER A 49 -7.16 5.69 -6.48
N ARG A 50 -6.20 6.61 -6.35
CA ARG A 50 -5.36 6.73 -5.15
C ARG A 50 -5.98 7.77 -4.25
N LEU A 51 -6.55 7.33 -3.13
CA LEU A 51 -6.98 8.24 -2.09
C LEU A 51 -5.83 8.43 -1.10
N GLY A 52 -5.55 9.68 -0.74
CA GLY A 52 -4.52 10.02 0.25
C GLY A 52 -4.98 9.64 1.66
N GLN A 53 -5.06 10.64 2.54
CA GLN A 53 -5.57 10.45 3.90
C GLN A 53 -7.02 10.93 4.08
N ASP A 54 -7.65 11.37 3.00
CA ASP A 54 -9.01 11.88 2.98
C ASP A 54 -10.03 10.78 3.30
N GLU A 55 -11.27 11.18 3.60
CA GLU A 55 -12.36 10.23 3.84
C GLU A 55 -12.71 9.45 2.57
N PRO A 56 -12.76 8.11 2.62
CA PRO A 56 -13.22 7.30 1.50
C PRO A 56 -14.65 7.66 1.10
N VAL A 57 -14.85 7.92 -0.19
CA VAL A 57 -16.19 8.06 -0.75
C VAL A 57 -16.78 6.65 -0.84
N SER A 58 -18.01 6.48 -0.38
CA SER A 58 -18.68 5.18 -0.46
C SER A 58 -18.89 4.77 -1.92
N ASP A 59 -18.90 3.46 -2.15
CA ASP A 59 -19.10 2.82 -3.45
C ASP A 59 -18.01 3.11 -4.50
N GLU A 60 -16.85 3.60 -4.07
CA GLU A 60 -15.66 3.79 -4.89
C GLU A 60 -14.63 2.66 -4.74
N LYS A 61 -13.65 2.64 -5.65
CA LYS A 61 -12.52 1.72 -5.59
C LYS A 61 -11.20 2.44 -5.35
N TYR A 62 -10.41 1.93 -4.40
CA TYR A 62 -9.12 2.51 -4.03
C TYR A 62 -7.97 1.49 -4.04
N VAL A 63 -6.77 1.98 -4.36
CA VAL A 63 -5.53 1.23 -4.15
C VAL A 63 -5.20 1.22 -2.66
N MET A 64 -5.00 0.02 -2.11
CA MET A 64 -4.54 -0.17 -0.74
C MET A 64 -3.44 -1.23 -0.67
N TYR A 65 -2.89 -1.41 0.52
CA TYR A 65 -1.72 -2.23 0.81
C TYR A 65 -1.92 -3.04 2.08
N HIS A 66 -1.55 -4.32 2.02
CA HIS A 66 -1.50 -5.23 3.16
C HIS A 66 -0.08 -5.75 3.39
N GLY A 67 0.53 -5.41 4.53
CA GLY A 67 1.86 -5.91 4.90
C GLY A 67 1.80 -7.28 5.56
N THR A 68 2.59 -8.22 5.07
CA THR A 68 2.62 -9.61 5.57
C THR A 68 3.97 -10.28 5.24
N THR A 69 4.11 -11.57 5.51
CA THR A 69 5.31 -12.34 5.12
C THR A 69 5.24 -12.74 3.65
N ARG A 70 6.38 -13.06 3.03
CA ARG A 70 6.40 -13.55 1.64
C ARG A 70 5.51 -14.78 1.45
N GLN A 71 5.60 -15.75 2.36
CA GLN A 71 4.77 -16.96 2.32
C GLN A 71 3.27 -16.64 2.36
N ASN A 72 2.85 -15.75 3.25
CA ASN A 72 1.45 -15.36 3.36
C ASN A 72 0.98 -14.56 2.14
N ALA A 73 1.83 -13.74 1.54
CA ALA A 73 1.50 -13.02 0.32
C ALA A 73 1.20 -13.98 -0.85
N GLU A 74 2.01 -15.03 -1.03
CA GLU A 74 1.75 -16.08 -2.04
C GLU A 74 0.48 -16.89 -1.70
N ALA A 75 0.23 -17.17 -0.42
CA ALA A 75 -1.01 -17.82 0.01
C ALA A 75 -2.26 -16.96 -0.28
N ILE A 76 -2.17 -15.65 -0.07
CA ILE A 76 -3.25 -14.70 -0.39
C ILE A 76 -3.47 -14.64 -1.91
N LEU A 77 -2.41 -14.65 -2.71
CA LEU A 77 -2.51 -14.65 -4.17
C LEU A 77 -3.23 -15.90 -4.69
N THR A 78 -3.03 -17.05 -4.05
CA THR A 78 -3.60 -18.33 -4.49
C THR A 78 -5.01 -18.61 -3.93
N SER A 79 -5.27 -18.23 -2.67
CA SER A 79 -6.50 -18.59 -1.95
C SER A 79 -7.41 -17.41 -1.60
N GLY A 80 -6.98 -16.18 -1.92
CA GLY A 80 -7.66 -14.94 -1.53
C GLY A 80 -7.38 -14.55 -0.07
N PHE A 81 -7.92 -13.40 0.33
CA PHE A 81 -7.85 -12.96 1.71
C PHE A 81 -8.80 -13.75 2.61
N ARG A 82 -8.43 -13.85 3.88
CA ARG A 82 -9.28 -14.35 4.96
C ARG A 82 -9.40 -13.27 6.02
N GLN A 83 -10.58 -13.14 6.61
CA GLN A 83 -10.78 -12.23 7.74
C GLN A 83 -9.87 -12.64 8.92
N SER A 84 -9.30 -11.65 9.61
CA SER A 84 -8.76 -11.88 10.95
C SER A 84 -9.89 -12.29 11.90
N ALA A 85 -9.57 -12.97 13.00
CA ALA A 85 -10.59 -13.35 13.99
C ALA A 85 -11.11 -12.15 14.80
N ASP A 86 -10.26 -11.14 15.02
CA ASP A 86 -10.55 -9.91 15.73
C ASP A 86 -9.53 -8.82 15.32
N GLY A 87 -9.71 -7.61 15.85
CA GLY A 87 -8.83 -6.47 15.69
C GLY A 87 -9.41 -5.23 16.37
N MET A 88 -8.75 -4.08 16.21
CA MET A 88 -9.22 -2.81 16.75
C MET A 88 -10.62 -2.44 16.25
N LEU A 89 -10.94 -2.86 15.02
CA LEU A 89 -12.21 -2.63 14.33
C LEU A 89 -13.06 -3.91 14.23
N GLY A 90 -12.75 -4.94 15.04
CA GLY A 90 -13.38 -6.26 14.93
C GLY A 90 -12.74 -7.12 13.83
N ARG A 91 -13.44 -8.18 13.42
CA ARG A 91 -12.95 -9.07 12.36
C ARG A 91 -13.03 -8.40 10.98
N GLY A 92 -12.07 -8.72 10.11
CA GLY A 92 -12.03 -8.21 8.75
C GLY A 92 -10.62 -8.30 8.16
N VAL A 93 -10.42 -7.65 7.02
CA VAL A 93 -9.11 -7.53 6.37
C VAL A 93 -8.59 -6.11 6.56
N TYR A 94 -7.44 -5.99 7.22
CA TYR A 94 -6.82 -4.71 7.57
C TYR A 94 -5.90 -4.22 6.46
N LEU A 95 -6.11 -2.98 6.05
CA LEU A 95 -5.48 -2.36 4.90
C LEU A 95 -5.01 -0.94 5.24
N SER A 96 -4.06 -0.47 4.45
CA SER A 96 -3.51 0.89 4.52
C SER A 96 -3.40 1.45 3.11
N ARG A 97 -3.68 2.73 2.92
CA ARG A 97 -3.42 3.47 1.69
C ARG A 97 -1.97 3.93 1.58
N ASP A 98 -1.20 3.82 2.66
CA ASP A 98 0.24 4.11 2.71
C ASP A 98 1.08 2.82 2.62
N LEU A 99 1.85 2.69 1.53
CA LEU A 99 2.82 1.60 1.32
C LEU A 99 3.90 1.55 2.41
N LYS A 100 4.41 2.71 2.85
CA LYS A 100 5.42 2.81 3.93
C LYS A 100 4.86 2.34 5.26
N LYS A 101 3.57 2.55 5.52
CA LYS A 101 2.91 1.98 6.70
C LYS A 101 2.82 0.46 6.59
N ALA A 102 2.32 -0.04 5.46
CA ALA A 102 2.12 -1.47 5.23
C ALA A 102 3.45 -2.24 5.30
N SER A 103 4.54 -1.71 4.71
CA SER A 103 5.84 -2.39 4.68
C SER A 103 6.48 -2.65 6.05
N ARG A 104 5.99 -1.99 7.12
CA ARG A 104 6.48 -2.22 8.49
C ARG A 104 6.02 -3.57 9.05
N TYR A 105 4.99 -4.17 8.47
CA TYR A 105 4.40 -5.41 8.96
C TYR A 105 4.96 -6.65 8.25
N PRO A 106 5.13 -7.77 8.98
CA PRO A 106 4.91 -7.91 10.42
C PRO A 106 5.97 -7.16 11.26
N ILE A 107 5.55 -6.66 12.43
CA ILE A 107 6.44 -5.91 13.34
C ILE A 107 7.52 -6.84 13.90
N LYS A 108 8.77 -6.34 14.02
CA LYS A 108 9.94 -7.12 14.50
C LYS A 108 10.23 -8.40 13.68
N HIS A 109 9.81 -8.41 12.43
CA HIS A 109 10.13 -9.48 11.48
C HIS A 109 11.32 -9.07 10.60
N PRO A 110 12.18 -10.02 10.18
CA PRO A 110 13.26 -9.73 9.24
C PRO A 110 12.74 -9.04 7.99
N GLU A 111 13.40 -7.95 7.58
CA GLU A 111 12.94 -7.12 6.46
C GLU A 111 13.00 -7.93 5.14
N SER A 112 13.99 -8.82 5.02
CA SER A 112 14.18 -9.72 3.88
C SER A 112 12.97 -10.62 3.60
N ASP A 113 12.19 -11.00 4.62
CA ASP A 113 11.05 -11.91 4.49
C ASP A 113 9.68 -11.20 4.56
N LYS A 114 9.67 -9.87 4.56
CA LYS A 114 8.43 -9.10 4.39
C LYS A 114 8.00 -9.04 2.94
N ALA A 115 6.70 -8.84 2.74
CA ALA A 115 6.07 -8.54 1.48
C ALA A 115 4.87 -7.59 1.72
N VAL A 116 4.53 -6.82 0.69
CA VAL A 116 3.31 -6.00 0.69
C VAL A 116 2.44 -6.44 -0.48
N VAL A 117 1.20 -6.82 -0.20
CA VAL A 117 0.19 -7.11 -1.21
C VAL A 117 -0.50 -5.81 -1.58
N LYS A 118 -0.36 -5.36 -2.82
CA LYS A 118 -1.09 -4.22 -3.37
C LYS A 118 -2.41 -4.71 -3.93
N VAL A 119 -3.49 -4.03 -3.57
CA VAL A 119 -4.86 -4.47 -3.86
C VAL A 119 -5.72 -3.34 -4.40
N SER A 120 -6.73 -3.71 -5.19
CA SER A 120 -7.89 -2.88 -5.50
C SER A 120 -9.00 -3.25 -4.51
N VAL A 121 -9.59 -2.24 -3.87
CA VAL A 121 -10.58 -2.43 -2.82
C VAL A 121 -11.84 -1.68 -3.18
N ASP A 122 -12.94 -2.41 -3.34
CA ASP A 122 -14.29 -1.87 -3.37
C ASP A 122 -14.75 -1.59 -1.94
N VAL A 123 -14.76 -0.31 -1.55
CA VAL A 123 -15.02 0.04 -0.15
C VAL A 123 -16.49 -0.06 0.25
N GLY A 124 -17.41 -0.16 -0.72
CA GLY A 124 -18.85 -0.17 -0.49
C GLY A 124 -19.29 0.96 0.45
N ARG A 125 -20.16 0.66 1.41
CA ARG A 125 -20.60 1.62 2.42
C ARG A 125 -19.55 1.79 3.52
N VAL A 126 -19.07 3.02 3.70
CA VAL A 126 -17.99 3.33 4.64
C VAL A 126 -18.53 3.97 5.92
N ILE A 127 -17.96 3.61 7.07
CA ILE A 127 -18.14 4.31 8.33
C ILE A 127 -16.80 4.78 8.91
N ALA A 128 -16.73 6.05 9.31
CA ALA A 128 -15.58 6.58 10.02
C ALA A 128 -15.65 6.23 11.52
N ILE A 129 -14.64 5.54 12.04
CA ILE A 129 -14.46 5.22 13.46
C ILE A 129 -13.39 6.17 14.02
N ARG A 130 -13.83 7.24 14.67
CA ARG A 130 -12.97 8.41 15.00
C ARG A 130 -12.43 8.43 16.43
N TYR A 131 -12.80 7.48 17.29
CA TYR A 131 -12.40 7.45 18.70
C TYR A 131 -12.55 6.05 19.30
N GLN A 132 -11.77 5.78 20.34
CA GLN A 132 -11.80 4.50 21.05
C GLN A 132 -13.14 4.30 21.75
N ASN A 133 -13.63 3.06 21.75
CA ASN A 133 -14.95 2.67 22.26
C ASN A 133 -16.12 3.29 21.46
N HIS A 134 -15.92 3.54 20.17
CA HIS A 134 -17.02 3.92 19.29
C HIS A 134 -18.12 2.83 19.34
N PRO A 135 -19.42 3.18 19.42
CA PRO A 135 -20.51 2.21 19.57
C PRO A 135 -20.52 1.10 18.51
N TYR A 136 -20.03 1.43 17.31
CA TYR A 136 -19.93 0.50 16.17
C TYR A 136 -18.50 0.04 15.87
N GLN A 137 -17.53 0.29 16.75
CA GLN A 137 -16.11 0.01 16.50
C GLN A 137 -15.86 -1.41 16.01
N LYS A 138 -16.57 -2.41 16.56
CA LYS A 138 -16.44 -3.83 16.18
C LYS A 138 -17.66 -4.44 15.51
N THR A 139 -18.76 -3.69 15.38
CA THR A 139 -20.10 -4.18 14.96
C THR A 139 -20.69 -3.38 13.80
N TRP A 140 -19.87 -2.57 13.12
CA TRP A 140 -20.27 -1.77 11.97
C TRP A 140 -20.83 -2.61 10.81
N HIS A 141 -20.32 -3.82 10.61
CA HIS A 141 -20.80 -4.75 9.58
C HIS A 141 -22.25 -5.18 9.80
N ASP A 142 -22.67 -5.36 11.07
CA ASP A 142 -24.07 -5.67 11.42
C ASP A 142 -25.02 -4.51 11.09
N ARG A 143 -24.48 -3.31 10.85
CA ARG A 143 -25.23 -2.11 10.46
C ARG A 143 -25.25 -1.89 8.95
N GLY A 144 -24.71 -2.84 8.17
CA GLY A 144 -24.69 -2.78 6.71
C GLY A 144 -23.60 -1.88 6.13
N TYR A 145 -22.52 -1.63 6.90
CA TYR A 145 -21.30 -1.04 6.37
C TYR A 145 -20.35 -2.14 5.88
N ASP A 146 -19.66 -1.89 4.77
CA ASP A 146 -18.71 -2.81 4.15
C ASP A 146 -17.28 -2.55 4.59
N THR A 147 -16.98 -1.30 4.95
CA THR A 147 -15.65 -0.87 5.43
C THR A 147 -15.76 0.05 6.63
N ALA A 148 -15.00 -0.25 7.69
CA ALA A 148 -14.71 0.71 8.74
C ALA A 148 -13.37 1.40 8.47
N TRP A 149 -13.39 2.72 8.51
CA TRP A 149 -12.23 3.56 8.25
C TRP A 149 -11.83 4.36 9.49
N VAL A 150 -10.54 4.38 9.80
CA VAL A 150 -9.94 5.19 10.87
C VAL A 150 -9.25 6.40 10.25
N PRO A 151 -9.69 7.64 10.57
CA PRO A 151 -9.01 8.83 10.07
C PRO A 151 -7.60 8.99 10.64
N PRO A 152 -6.70 9.69 9.93
CA PRO A 152 -5.42 10.08 10.50
C PRO A 152 -5.62 10.93 11.76
N ASN A 153 -4.71 10.80 12.72
CA ASN A 153 -4.60 11.64 13.92
C ASN A 153 -5.86 11.70 14.81
N CYS A 154 -6.75 10.71 14.75
CA CYS A 154 -7.96 10.67 15.58
C CYS A 154 -7.78 9.94 16.93
N GLY A 155 -6.57 9.50 17.27
CA GLY A 155 -6.27 8.82 18.53
C GLY A 155 -6.61 7.33 18.58
N MET A 156 -7.07 6.73 17.47
CA MET A 156 -7.34 5.30 17.37
C MET A 156 -6.07 4.43 17.35
N VAL A 157 -5.05 4.84 16.60
CA VAL A 157 -3.78 4.10 16.48
C VAL A 157 -2.60 4.95 16.93
N LYS A 158 -1.61 4.33 17.60
CA LYS A 158 -0.41 5.01 18.11
C LYS A 158 0.39 5.74 17.02
N SER A 159 0.34 5.24 15.79
CA SER A 159 1.04 5.86 14.65
C SER A 159 0.38 7.14 14.16
N GLY A 160 -0.88 7.41 14.52
CA GLY A 160 -1.67 8.49 13.94
C GLY A 160 -2.02 8.30 12.46
N LEU A 161 -1.69 7.15 11.87
CA LEU A 161 -1.95 6.87 10.45
C LEU A 161 -3.33 6.25 10.27
N GLU A 162 -3.93 6.48 9.11
CA GLU A 162 -5.22 5.93 8.74
C GLU A 162 -5.21 4.40 8.66
N GLU A 163 -6.37 3.75 8.80
CA GLU A 163 -6.51 2.30 8.68
C GLU A 163 -7.90 1.91 8.18
N ASP A 164 -7.96 1.02 7.21
CA ASP A 164 -9.21 0.46 6.68
C ASP A 164 -9.38 -0.98 7.17
N CYS A 165 -10.60 -1.37 7.53
CA CYS A 165 -10.99 -2.75 7.79
C CYS A 165 -12.20 -3.11 6.94
N VAL A 166 -11.98 -4.00 5.97
CA VAL A 166 -12.99 -4.45 5.02
C VAL A 166 -13.61 -5.75 5.52
N TRP A 167 -14.95 -5.85 5.47
CA TRP A 167 -15.66 -6.99 6.01
C TRP A 167 -15.51 -8.21 5.12
N ASP A 168 -15.99 -8.13 3.88
CA ASP A 168 -15.97 -9.25 2.94
C ASP A 168 -14.68 -9.26 2.11
N PRO A 169 -13.81 -10.28 2.25
CA PRO A 169 -12.61 -10.41 1.44
C PRO A 169 -12.84 -10.40 -0.08
N LYS A 170 -14.06 -10.74 -0.55
CA LYS A 170 -14.40 -10.73 -1.98
C LYS A 170 -14.39 -9.33 -2.60
N ARG A 171 -14.42 -8.28 -1.78
CA ARG A 171 -14.27 -6.88 -2.22
C ARG A 171 -12.82 -6.48 -2.52
N ILE A 172 -11.87 -7.39 -2.30
CA ILE A 172 -10.44 -7.13 -2.39
C ILE A 172 -9.86 -7.96 -3.53
N GLU A 173 -9.33 -7.28 -4.55
CA GLU A 173 -8.67 -7.89 -5.69
C GLU A 173 -7.16 -7.66 -5.60
N VAL A 174 -6.37 -8.73 -5.69
CA VAL A 174 -4.89 -8.62 -5.67
C VAL A 174 -4.40 -8.08 -7.00
N ILE A 175 -3.61 -7.00 -6.96
CA ILE A 175 -2.96 -6.42 -8.14
C ILE A 175 -1.56 -7.02 -8.33
N ASN A 176 -0.71 -6.91 -7.31
CA ASN A 176 0.63 -7.51 -7.30
C ASN A 176 1.20 -7.63 -5.88
N ILE A 177 2.34 -8.31 -5.76
CA ILE A 177 3.14 -8.41 -4.53
C ILE A 177 4.41 -7.57 -4.71
N ILE A 178 4.64 -6.66 -3.77
CA ILE A 178 5.85 -5.85 -3.66
C ILE A 178 6.76 -6.53 -2.65
N LYS A 179 8.03 -6.75 -3.02
CA LYS A 179 9.06 -7.35 -2.17
C LYS A 179 10.19 -6.34 -1.96
N PRO A 180 10.82 -6.28 -0.77
CA PRO A 180 11.93 -5.38 -0.54
C PRO A 180 13.15 -5.82 -1.34
N LEU A 181 13.81 -4.87 -1.98
CA LEU A 181 15.05 -5.09 -2.71
C LEU A 181 16.24 -4.75 -1.82
N ARG A 182 17.23 -5.64 -1.79
CA ARG A 182 18.51 -5.38 -1.09
C ARG A 182 19.29 -4.32 -1.87
N VAL A 183 19.72 -3.27 -1.18
CA VAL A 183 20.55 -2.21 -1.74
C VAL A 183 21.91 -2.27 -1.06
N GLN A 184 22.97 -2.41 -1.86
CA GLN A 184 24.34 -2.27 -1.33
C GLN A 184 24.64 -0.78 -1.13
N PRO A 185 25.30 -0.38 -0.02
CA PRO A 185 25.83 0.97 0.09
C PRO A 185 26.86 1.18 -1.01
N SER A 186 26.62 2.18 -1.86
CA SER A 186 27.60 2.66 -2.86
C SER A 186 28.78 3.29 -2.12
N TYR A 187 29.80 2.51 -1.79
CA TYR A 187 31.12 3.07 -1.48
C TYR A 187 31.72 3.51 -2.82
N GLY A 188 31.73 4.82 -3.03
CA GLY A 188 32.40 5.42 -4.18
C GLY A 188 33.90 5.18 -4.07
N TYR A 189 34.43 4.25 -4.86
CA TYR A 189 35.86 4.17 -5.10
C TYR A 189 36.21 5.31 -6.06
N GLU A 190 36.62 6.45 -5.51
CA GLU A 190 37.37 7.44 -6.27
C GLU A 190 38.60 6.73 -6.86
N ALA A 191 38.71 6.78 -8.18
CA ALA A 191 39.83 6.22 -8.90
C ALA A 191 41.11 6.94 -8.47
N TYR A 192 42.00 6.26 -7.76
CA TYR A 192 43.37 6.70 -7.57
C TYR A 192 44.06 6.73 -8.94
N GLY A 193 44.15 7.91 -9.53
CA GLY A 193 45.04 8.18 -10.65
C GLY A 193 46.49 8.20 -10.15
N TYR A 194 47.28 7.19 -10.52
CA TYR A 194 48.73 7.30 -10.49
C TYR A 194 49.19 8.10 -11.71
N LYS A 195 49.88 9.22 -11.47
CA LYS A 195 50.87 9.81 -12.37
C LYS A 195 52.11 10.13 -11.55
#